data_AF-A0A140DS75-F1
#
_entry.id   AF-A0A140DS75-F1
#
_cell.length_a   1.000
_cell.length_b   1.000
_cell.length_c   1.000
_cell.angle_alpha   90.00
_cell.angle_beta   90.00
_cell.angle_gamma   90.00
#
_symmetry.space_group_name_H-M   'P 1'
#
loop_
_entity.id
_entity.type
_entity.pdbx_description
1 polymer ?
#
loop_
_entity_poly.entity_id
_entity_poly.type
_entity_poly.pdbx_seq_one_letter_code
_entity_poly.pdbx_strand_id
1 'polypeptide(L)'
;MKKSKIVLLAVLIFSGCARVQPDPEPAAVCSAGSLTVMKMGFHTVASCDKNRGDGLSSLFKKARKYWQEYDGTVEVSYSLKESGVSKTGETFNITVPDPEITVHIDTKNAKDPYVTEDAWLVKNPITPEEQEQMFKDAKLEMLDSIQNDQDLIKRAKQRYKELLSSYIASIGRQHDREYKVVFVE
;
A
#
# COMPACT_ATOMS: atom_id res chain seq x y z
N MET A 1 22.09 28.16 74.75
CA MET A 1 22.33 28.66 73.37
C MET A 1 22.02 27.56 72.37
N LYS A 2 20.81 27.55 71.77
CA LYS A 2 20.41 26.57 70.74
C LYS A 2 20.18 27.34 69.44
N LYS A 3 21.09 27.20 68.48
CA LYS A 3 21.01 27.89 67.18
C LYS A 3 20.04 27.12 66.28
N SER A 4 18.83 27.64 66.11
CA SER A 4 17.86 27.12 65.14
C SER A 4 18.27 27.57 63.74
N LYS A 5 18.56 26.63 62.85
CA LYS A 5 18.86 26.91 61.43
C LYS A 5 17.54 26.89 60.66
N ILE A 6 17.07 28.05 60.25
CA ILE A 6 15.96 28.18 59.30
C ILE A 6 16.52 27.83 57.91
N VAL A 7 16.00 26.78 57.29
CA VAL A 7 16.29 26.41 55.90
C VAL A 7 15.20 27.04 55.04
N LEU A 8 15.57 28.07 54.28
CA LEU A 8 14.68 28.74 53.32
C LEU A 8 14.66 27.91 52.03
N LEU A 9 13.55 27.22 51.76
CA LEU A 9 13.34 26.48 50.52
C LEU A 9 12.93 27.48 49.41
N ALA A 10 13.89 27.86 48.57
CA ALA A 10 13.63 28.67 47.39
C ALA A 10 12.92 27.83 46.32
N VAL A 11 11.63 28.08 46.13
CA VAL A 11 10.85 27.50 45.02
C VAL A 11 11.24 28.25 43.74
N LEU A 12 12.08 27.63 42.92
CA LEU A 12 12.37 28.08 41.56
C LEU A 12 11.16 27.81 40.68
N ILE A 13 10.33 28.83 40.48
CA ILE A 13 9.27 28.81 39.46
C ILE A 13 9.99 28.95 38.11
N PHE A 14 10.22 27.82 37.44
CA PHE A 14 10.59 27.84 36.02
C PHE A 14 9.38 28.36 35.24
N SER A 15 9.36 29.66 34.96
CA SER A 15 8.53 30.22 33.90
C SER A 15 9.02 29.63 32.59
N GLY A 16 8.45 28.50 32.19
CA GLY A 16 8.62 27.96 30.86
C GLY A 16 8.13 29.01 29.87
N CYS A 17 9.03 29.67 29.15
CA CYS A 17 8.66 30.41 27.96
C CYS A 17 7.94 29.43 27.05
N ALA A 18 6.63 29.54 26.94
CA ALA A 18 5.85 28.90 25.90
C ALA A 18 6.39 29.43 24.56
N ARG A 19 7.36 28.73 23.98
CA ARG A 19 7.74 28.96 22.60
C ARG A 19 6.51 28.59 21.79
N VAL A 20 5.86 29.59 21.22
CA VAL A 20 4.80 29.39 20.22
C VAL A 20 5.44 28.57 19.12
N GLN A 21 5.11 27.29 19.09
CA GLN A 21 5.59 26.42 18.03
C GLN A 21 4.89 26.84 16.73
N PRO A 22 5.62 26.84 15.60
CA PRO A 22 5.06 27.24 14.33
C PRO A 22 3.87 26.35 13.98
N ASP A 23 2.85 26.98 13.41
CA ASP A 23 1.63 26.30 12.99
C ASP A 23 1.98 25.27 11.90
N PRO A 24 1.56 23.99 11.99
CA PRO A 24 1.81 22.98 10.97
C PRO A 24 1.37 23.45 9.59
N GLU A 25 2.36 23.49 8.70
CA GLU A 25 2.20 23.81 7.30
C GLU A 25 1.58 22.63 6.53
N PRO A 26 0.82 22.87 5.45
CA PRO A 26 0.28 21.83 4.58
C PRO A 26 1.31 20.78 4.12
N ALA A 27 2.57 21.18 3.91
CA ALA A 27 3.66 20.28 3.54
C ALA A 27 3.90 19.15 4.57
N ALA A 28 3.84 19.47 5.87
CA ALA A 28 4.02 18.48 6.95
C ALA A 28 2.86 17.47 6.99
N VAL A 29 1.64 17.91 6.65
CA VAL A 29 0.48 17.04 6.51
C VAL A 29 0.62 16.12 5.28
N CYS A 30 1.11 16.65 4.16
CA CYS A 30 1.31 15.86 2.94
C CYS A 30 2.35 14.75 3.12
N SER A 31 3.48 15.07 3.78
CA SER A 31 4.53 14.07 4.06
C SER A 31 4.01 12.89 4.87
N ALA A 32 3.10 13.13 5.81
CA ALA A 32 2.51 12.08 6.63
C ALA A 32 1.25 11.46 6.04
N GLY A 33 0.62 12.13 5.08
CA GLY A 33 -0.53 11.65 4.33
C GLY A 33 -0.16 10.72 3.17
N SER A 34 1.11 10.37 3.00
CA SER A 34 1.55 9.30 2.10
C SER A 34 1.63 7.98 2.87
N LEU A 35 0.58 7.15 2.76
CA LEU A 35 0.35 6.00 3.63
C LEU A 35 -0.08 4.77 2.84
N THR A 36 0.53 3.61 3.14
CA THR A 36 -0.04 2.30 2.84
C THR A 36 -1.03 1.94 3.93
N VAL A 37 -2.31 1.84 3.57
CA VAL A 37 -3.40 1.66 4.56
C VAL A 37 -3.86 0.22 4.66
N MET A 38 -3.50 -0.60 3.68
CA MET A 38 -3.89 -2.01 3.64
C MET A 38 -2.85 -2.83 2.89
N LYS A 39 -2.57 -4.01 3.43
CA LYS A 39 -1.66 -5.01 2.86
C LYS A 39 -2.33 -6.37 2.97
N MET A 40 -2.51 -7.06 1.85
CA MET A 40 -3.31 -8.29 1.76
C MET A 40 -2.53 -9.36 1.02
N GLY A 41 -2.47 -10.58 1.57
CA GLY A 41 -1.96 -11.74 0.84
C GLY A 41 -2.96 -12.20 -0.21
N PHE A 42 -2.46 -12.59 -1.38
CA PHE A 42 -3.24 -13.12 -2.49
C PHE A 42 -2.62 -14.40 -3.01
N HIS A 43 -3.47 -15.26 -3.53
CA HIS A 43 -3.09 -16.46 -4.26
C HIS A 43 -3.80 -16.42 -5.61
N THR A 44 -3.07 -16.62 -6.71
CA THR A 44 -3.65 -16.76 -8.05
C THR A 44 -3.01 -17.91 -8.81
N VAL A 45 -3.68 -18.39 -9.84
CA VAL A 45 -3.21 -19.46 -10.72
C VAL A 45 -3.26 -18.97 -12.15
N ALA A 46 -2.10 -18.80 -12.77
CA ALA A 46 -2.06 -18.56 -14.22
C ALA A 46 -2.01 -19.89 -14.95
N SER A 47 -2.75 -20.00 -16.05
CA SER A 47 -2.72 -21.18 -16.92
C SER A 47 -2.50 -20.80 -18.37
N CYS A 48 -1.79 -21.66 -19.10
CA CYS A 48 -1.58 -21.55 -20.54
C CYS A 48 -1.98 -22.85 -21.22
N ASP A 49 -2.88 -22.75 -22.20
CA ASP A 49 -3.22 -23.81 -23.13
C ASP A 49 -2.42 -23.61 -24.42
N LYS A 50 -1.30 -24.34 -24.54
CA LYS A 50 -0.42 -24.31 -25.70
C LYS A 50 -0.91 -25.27 -26.76
N ASN A 51 -1.36 -24.75 -27.89
CA ASN A 51 -1.78 -25.57 -29.02
C ASN A 51 -0.59 -26.32 -29.66
N ARG A 52 -0.90 -27.45 -30.31
CA ARG A 52 0.08 -28.19 -31.12
C ARG A 52 0.64 -27.33 -32.27
N GLY A 53 -0.17 -26.40 -32.78
CA GLY A 53 0.05 -25.72 -34.05
C GLY A 53 -0.36 -26.57 -35.25
N ASP A 54 -0.30 -25.97 -36.43
CA ASP A 54 -0.72 -26.57 -37.70
C ASP A 54 0.46 -26.77 -38.66
N GLY A 55 0.32 -27.71 -39.61
CA GLY A 55 1.31 -27.96 -40.66
C GLY A 55 2.46 -28.90 -40.26
N LEU A 56 3.39 -29.14 -41.20
CA LEU A 56 4.48 -30.12 -41.05
C LEU A 56 5.43 -29.82 -39.89
N SER A 57 5.59 -28.55 -39.50
CA SER A 57 6.41 -28.10 -38.36
C SER A 57 5.83 -28.48 -36.98
N SER A 58 4.61 -29.02 -36.95
CA SER A 58 3.90 -29.46 -35.74
C SER A 58 3.87 -30.98 -35.54
N LEU A 59 4.44 -31.77 -36.46
CA LEU A 59 4.40 -33.24 -36.45
C LEU A 59 5.02 -33.87 -35.19
N PHE A 60 5.97 -33.19 -34.57
CA PHE A 60 6.63 -33.60 -33.33
C PHE A 60 6.20 -32.77 -32.11
N LYS A 61 5.08 -32.04 -32.22
CA LYS A 61 4.50 -31.24 -31.14
C LYS A 61 3.19 -31.86 -30.65
N LYS A 62 2.82 -31.57 -29.41
CA LYS A 62 1.51 -31.88 -28.83
C LYS A 62 0.91 -30.62 -28.20
N ALA A 63 -0.41 -30.60 -28.07
CA ALA A 63 -1.06 -29.63 -27.21
C ALA A 63 -0.61 -29.86 -25.76
N ARG A 64 -0.43 -28.78 -25.00
CA ARG A 64 -0.03 -28.83 -23.60
C ARG A 64 -0.85 -27.86 -22.78
N LYS A 65 -1.15 -28.30 -21.56
CA LYS A 65 -1.61 -27.42 -20.49
C LYS A 65 -0.45 -27.20 -19.55
N TYR A 66 -0.33 -25.97 -19.09
CA TYR A 66 0.59 -25.54 -18.07
C TYR A 66 -0.18 -24.68 -17.08
N TRP A 67 0.08 -24.85 -15.79
CA TRP A 67 -0.39 -23.90 -14.79
C TRP A 67 0.66 -23.69 -13.71
N GLN A 68 0.70 -22.45 -13.22
CA GLN A 68 1.60 -22.00 -12.18
C GLN A 68 0.79 -21.25 -11.14
N GLU A 69 0.95 -21.67 -9.90
CA GLU A 69 0.42 -20.97 -8.75
C GLU A 69 1.38 -19.85 -8.34
N TYR A 70 0.83 -18.70 -7.99
CA TYR A 70 1.55 -17.53 -7.52
C TYR A 70 0.93 -17.02 -6.23
N ASP A 71 1.75 -16.93 -5.19
CA ASP A 71 1.41 -16.16 -4.00
C ASP A 71 1.95 -14.73 -4.16
N GLY A 72 1.22 -13.79 -3.60
CA GLY A 72 1.55 -12.38 -3.71
C GLY A 72 0.99 -11.55 -2.58
N THR A 73 1.32 -10.28 -2.60
CA THR A 73 0.78 -9.28 -1.69
C THR A 73 0.33 -8.08 -2.50
N VAL A 74 -0.88 -7.60 -2.19
CA VAL A 74 -1.40 -6.34 -2.72
C VAL A 74 -1.37 -5.28 -1.63
N GLU A 75 -0.84 -4.11 -1.97
CA GLU A 75 -0.79 -2.93 -1.12
C GLU A 75 -1.69 -1.84 -1.70
N VAL A 76 -2.57 -1.28 -0.86
CA VAL A 76 -3.38 -0.11 -1.20
C VAL A 76 -2.82 1.08 -0.46
N SER A 77 -2.35 2.07 -1.21
CA SER A 77 -1.66 3.25 -0.70
C SER A 77 -2.32 4.52 -1.22
N TYR A 78 -2.15 5.61 -0.48
CA TYR A 78 -2.58 6.95 -0.88
C TYR A 78 -1.39 7.88 -0.76
N SER A 79 -1.23 8.81 -1.70
CA SER A 79 -0.18 9.84 -1.64
C SER A 79 -0.80 11.23 -1.70
N LEU A 80 -0.80 11.91 -0.57
CA LEU A 80 -1.33 13.26 -0.46
C LEU A 80 -0.36 14.28 -1.06
N LYS A 81 -0.88 15.12 -1.96
CA LYS A 81 -0.14 16.22 -2.58
C LYS A 81 -0.60 17.54 -1.97
N GLU A 82 0.30 18.53 -1.94
CA GLU A 82 -0.01 19.87 -1.41
C GLU A 82 -1.20 20.52 -2.12
N SER A 83 -1.36 20.28 -3.43
CA SER A 83 -2.51 20.77 -4.20
C SER A 83 -3.87 20.26 -3.68
N GLY A 84 -3.88 19.14 -2.95
CA GLY A 84 -5.07 18.56 -2.33
C GLY A 84 -5.26 18.97 -0.87
N VAL A 85 -4.44 19.87 -0.33
CA VAL A 85 -4.52 20.33 1.06
C VAL A 85 -4.58 21.84 1.08
N SER A 86 -5.64 22.37 1.70
CA SER A 86 -5.71 23.78 2.06
C SER A 86 -6.03 23.93 3.53
N LYS A 87 -5.69 25.09 4.09
CA LYS A 87 -5.93 25.40 5.49
C LYS A 87 -6.62 26.75 5.62
N THR A 88 -7.67 26.80 6.43
CA THR A 88 -8.39 28.02 6.76
C THR A 88 -8.56 28.08 8.28
N GLY A 89 -7.78 28.95 8.93
CA GLY A 89 -7.66 28.95 10.39
C GLY A 89 -7.14 27.60 10.88
N GLU A 90 -7.90 26.95 11.76
CA GLU A 90 -7.58 25.63 12.32
C GLU A 90 -8.26 24.46 11.57
N THR A 91 -8.85 24.73 10.41
CA THR A 91 -9.48 23.69 9.58
C THR A 91 -8.60 23.34 8.38
N PHE A 92 -8.24 22.07 8.25
CA PHE A 92 -7.67 21.49 7.04
C PHE A 92 -8.79 20.98 6.13
N ASN A 93 -8.80 21.43 4.87
CA ASN A 93 -9.66 20.88 3.82
C ASN A 93 -8.80 20.00 2.93
N ILE A 94 -9.17 18.73 2.82
CA ILE A 94 -8.35 17.69 2.18
C ILE A 94 -9.15 16.99 1.10
N THR A 95 -8.67 17.07 -0.14
CA THR A 95 -9.13 16.21 -1.24
C THR A 95 -8.38 14.89 -1.16
N VAL A 96 -9.10 13.79 -0.90
CA VAL A 96 -8.48 12.47 -0.84
C VAL A 96 -8.17 12.00 -2.28
N PRO A 97 -6.90 11.71 -2.60
CA PRO A 97 -6.54 11.22 -3.93
C PRO A 97 -7.10 9.81 -4.18
N ASP A 98 -7.06 9.40 -5.44
CA ASP A 98 -7.30 7.99 -5.79
C ASP A 98 -6.17 7.10 -5.21
N PRO A 99 -6.48 5.85 -4.84
CA PRO A 99 -5.49 4.93 -4.32
C PRO A 99 -4.52 4.48 -5.40
N GLU A 100 -3.27 4.27 -5.00
CA GLU A 100 -2.29 3.47 -5.73
C GLU A 100 -2.38 2.01 -5.25
N ILE A 101 -2.51 1.08 -6.20
CA ILE A 101 -2.58 -0.35 -5.92
C ILE A 101 -1.32 -1.00 -6.47
N THR A 102 -0.51 -1.55 -5.56
CA THR A 102 0.76 -2.18 -5.91
C THR A 102 0.68 -3.68 -5.65
N VAL A 103 0.99 -4.47 -6.67
CA VAL A 103 1.02 -5.94 -6.59
C VAL A 103 2.47 -6.43 -6.58
N HIS A 104 2.80 -7.22 -5.57
CA HIS A 104 4.08 -7.92 -5.42
C HIS A 104 3.83 -9.42 -5.48
N ILE A 105 4.42 -10.11 -6.46
CA ILE A 105 4.36 -11.58 -6.54
C ILE A 105 5.62 -12.14 -5.90
N ASP A 106 5.47 -13.16 -5.04
CA ASP A 106 6.56 -13.89 -4.44
C ASP A 106 7.06 -14.96 -5.42
N THR A 107 8.14 -14.65 -6.13
CA THR A 107 8.78 -15.58 -7.06
C THR A 107 9.76 -16.53 -6.38
N LYS A 108 10.12 -16.31 -5.10
CA LYS A 108 11.09 -17.15 -4.38
C LYS A 108 10.45 -18.43 -3.87
N ASN A 109 9.17 -18.37 -3.55
CA ASN A 109 8.38 -19.50 -3.07
C ASN A 109 7.45 -20.06 -4.15
N ALA A 110 7.63 -19.66 -5.41
CA ALA A 110 6.85 -20.20 -6.52
C ALA A 110 7.05 -21.72 -6.56
N LYS A 111 5.94 -22.47 -6.45
CA LYS A 111 5.97 -23.92 -6.60
C LYS A 111 6.44 -24.29 -8.00
N ASP A 112 6.97 -25.49 -8.17
CA ASP A 112 7.25 -25.97 -9.53
C ASP A 112 5.96 -25.94 -10.36
N PRO A 113 6.03 -25.49 -11.62
CA PRO A 113 4.87 -25.48 -12.47
C PRO A 113 4.40 -26.87 -12.78
N TYR A 114 3.09 -27.02 -12.89
CA TYR A 114 2.49 -28.25 -13.36
C TYR A 114 2.43 -28.23 -14.88
N VAL A 115 3.02 -29.26 -15.50
CA VAL A 115 3.10 -29.38 -16.96
C VAL A 115 2.72 -30.79 -17.37
N THR A 116 1.90 -30.91 -18.42
CA THR A 116 1.65 -32.22 -19.04
C THR A 116 2.94 -32.87 -19.55
N GLU A 117 3.18 -34.15 -19.23
CA GLU A 117 4.45 -34.85 -19.54
C GLU A 117 4.78 -34.90 -21.03
N ASP A 118 6.07 -34.88 -21.38
CA ASP A 118 6.53 -35.09 -22.77
C ASP A 118 6.56 -36.57 -23.13
N ALA A 119 6.44 -36.87 -24.44
CA ALA A 119 6.77 -38.19 -24.98
C ALA A 119 8.15 -38.14 -25.67
N TRP A 120 8.78 -39.29 -25.86
CA TRP A 120 10.17 -39.40 -26.34
C TRP A 120 10.50 -38.53 -27.57
N LEU A 121 9.68 -38.58 -28.63
CA LEU A 121 9.82 -37.75 -29.84
C LEU A 121 8.83 -36.57 -29.94
N VAL A 122 7.79 -36.53 -29.10
CA VAL A 122 6.73 -35.52 -29.21
C VAL A 122 6.86 -34.56 -28.04
N LYS A 123 7.38 -33.37 -28.32
CA LYS A 123 7.70 -32.34 -27.31
C LYS A 123 7.13 -30.99 -27.70
N ASN A 124 6.75 -30.21 -26.71
CA ASN A 124 6.38 -28.81 -26.92
C ASN A 124 6.73 -28.00 -25.66
N PRO A 125 8.02 -27.75 -25.40
CA PRO A 125 8.47 -27.12 -24.15
C PRO A 125 7.84 -25.73 -24.00
N ILE A 126 7.61 -25.33 -22.74
CA ILE A 126 7.18 -23.97 -22.43
C ILE A 126 8.39 -23.05 -22.56
N THR A 127 8.20 -21.91 -23.22
CA THR A 127 9.29 -20.95 -23.44
C THR A 127 9.37 -19.93 -22.30
N PRO A 128 10.53 -19.28 -22.09
CA PRO A 128 10.66 -18.20 -21.12
C PRO A 128 9.64 -17.08 -21.34
N GLU A 129 9.33 -16.76 -22.60
CA GLU A 129 8.35 -15.72 -22.95
C GLU A 129 6.92 -16.11 -22.53
N GLU A 130 6.56 -17.39 -22.68
CA GLU A 130 5.26 -17.91 -22.23
C GLU A 130 5.16 -17.84 -20.69
N GLN A 131 6.24 -18.16 -19.98
CA GLN A 131 6.31 -18.03 -18.52
C GLN A 131 6.21 -16.57 -18.07
N GLU A 132 6.90 -15.66 -18.75
CA GLU A 132 6.82 -14.23 -18.49
C GLU A 132 5.39 -13.70 -18.72
N GLN A 133 4.71 -14.17 -19.78
CA GLN A 133 3.33 -13.77 -20.05
C GLN A 133 2.38 -14.24 -18.95
N MET A 134 2.47 -15.49 -18.51
CA MET A 134 1.65 -16.00 -17.41
C MET A 134 1.89 -15.24 -16.10
N PHE A 135 3.13 -14.86 -15.83
CA PHE A 135 3.44 -14.02 -14.67
C PHE A 135 2.78 -12.64 -14.77
N LYS A 136 2.78 -12.03 -15.97
CA LYS A 136 2.06 -10.76 -16.22
C LYS A 136 0.56 -10.93 -16.05
N ASP A 137 -0.01 -12.00 -16.58
CA ASP A 137 -1.45 -12.29 -16.50
C ASP A 137 -1.89 -12.47 -15.04
N ALA A 138 -1.13 -13.24 -14.24
CA ALA A 138 -1.34 -13.38 -12.81
C ALA A 138 -1.35 -12.02 -12.08
N LYS A 139 -0.40 -11.14 -12.42
CA LYS A 139 -0.32 -9.80 -11.82
C LYS A 139 -1.53 -8.94 -12.19
N LEU A 140 -1.94 -8.99 -13.46
CA LEU A 140 -3.09 -8.23 -13.96
C LEU A 140 -4.40 -8.71 -13.35
N GLU A 141 -4.59 -10.02 -13.22
CA GLU A 141 -5.77 -10.59 -12.57
C GLU A 141 -5.88 -10.16 -11.10
N MET A 142 -4.77 -10.22 -10.34
CA MET A 142 -4.73 -9.71 -8.97
C MET A 142 -5.09 -8.23 -8.91
N LEU A 143 -4.52 -7.41 -9.80
CA LEU A 143 -4.80 -5.98 -9.86
C LEU A 143 -6.28 -5.70 -10.18
N ASP A 144 -6.82 -6.38 -11.19
CA ASP A 144 -8.21 -6.23 -11.64
C ASP A 144 -9.19 -6.63 -10.52
N SER A 145 -8.91 -7.73 -9.81
CA SER A 145 -9.75 -8.18 -8.69
C SER A 145 -9.89 -7.13 -7.58
N ILE A 146 -8.81 -6.40 -7.29
CA ILE A 146 -8.80 -5.35 -6.26
C ILE A 146 -9.41 -4.05 -6.78
N GLN A 147 -9.12 -3.67 -8.02
CA GLN A 147 -9.69 -2.47 -8.63
C GLN A 147 -11.21 -2.56 -8.76
N ASN A 148 -11.73 -3.76 -9.00
CA ASN A 148 -13.16 -4.01 -9.14
C ASN A 148 -13.87 -4.24 -7.78
N ASP A 149 -13.16 -4.48 -6.69
CA ASP A 149 -13.74 -4.57 -5.34
C ASP A 149 -13.97 -3.18 -4.73
N GLN A 150 -15.11 -2.58 -5.08
CA GLN A 150 -15.50 -1.24 -4.61
C GLN A 150 -15.64 -1.14 -3.10
N ASP A 151 -16.06 -2.22 -2.42
CA ASP A 151 -16.21 -2.24 -0.97
C ASP A 151 -14.84 -2.18 -0.28
N LEU A 152 -13.86 -2.92 -0.81
CA LEU A 152 -12.49 -2.90 -0.34
C LEU A 152 -11.85 -1.53 -0.56
N ILE A 153 -12.01 -0.92 -1.73
CA ILE A 153 -11.51 0.44 -2.01
C ILE A 153 -12.17 1.47 -1.08
N LYS A 154 -13.49 1.36 -0.85
CA LYS A 154 -14.20 2.24 0.08
C LYS A 154 -13.68 2.10 1.52
N ARG A 155 -13.44 0.86 1.98
CA ARG A 155 -12.84 0.60 3.31
C ARG A 155 -11.43 1.16 3.41
N ALA A 156 -10.61 1.00 2.37
CA ALA A 156 -9.26 1.55 2.32
C ALA A 156 -9.29 3.09 2.42
N LYS A 157 -10.17 3.74 1.65
CA LYS A 157 -10.36 5.20 1.69
C LYS A 157 -10.81 5.69 3.06
N GLN A 158 -11.72 4.97 3.72
CA GLN A 158 -12.18 5.30 5.05
C GLN A 158 -11.05 5.18 6.09
N ARG A 159 -10.30 4.09 6.05
CA ARG A 159 -9.14 3.90 6.92
C ARG A 159 -8.07 4.98 6.71
N TYR A 160 -7.84 5.38 5.47
CA TYR A 160 -6.94 6.50 5.15
C TYR A 160 -7.39 7.81 5.82
N LYS A 161 -8.67 8.16 5.69
CA LYS A 161 -9.26 9.34 6.34
C LYS A 161 -9.07 9.32 7.85
N GLU A 162 -9.29 8.18 8.49
CA GLU A 162 -9.14 8.01 9.94
C GLU A 162 -7.68 8.16 10.40
N LEU A 163 -6.73 7.54 9.70
CA LEU A 163 -5.31 7.64 10.01
C LEU A 163 -4.79 9.07 9.85
N LEU A 164 -5.14 9.74 8.75
CA LEU A 164 -4.72 11.11 8.50
C LEU A 164 -5.32 12.09 9.52
N SER A 165 -6.61 11.92 9.85
CA SER A 165 -7.27 12.74 10.87
C SER A 165 -6.62 12.55 12.25
N SER A 166 -6.31 11.30 12.61
CA SER A 166 -5.64 10.98 13.88
C SER A 166 -4.24 11.60 13.95
N TYR A 167 -3.51 11.59 12.84
CA TYR A 167 -2.19 12.22 12.74
C TYR A 167 -2.27 13.74 12.94
N ILE A 168 -3.15 14.42 12.20
CA ILE A 168 -3.35 15.88 12.30
C ILE A 168 -3.79 16.27 13.72
N ALA A 169 -4.68 15.48 14.35
CA ALA A 169 -5.06 15.67 15.74
C ALA A 169 -3.89 15.48 16.72
N SER A 170 -2.97 14.54 16.44
CA SER A 170 -1.77 14.38 17.26
C SER A 170 -0.83 15.58 17.17
N ILE A 171 -0.68 16.16 15.99
CA ILE A 171 0.08 17.40 15.79
C ILE A 171 -0.57 18.52 16.60
N GLY A 172 -1.90 18.70 16.49
CA GLY A 172 -2.64 19.69 17.27
C GLY A 172 -2.34 19.61 18.77
N ARG A 173 -2.45 18.40 19.35
CA ARG A 173 -2.14 18.18 20.77
C ARG A 173 -0.70 18.52 21.16
N GLN A 174 0.27 18.32 20.28
CA GLN A 174 1.67 18.71 20.53
C GLN A 174 1.86 20.24 20.54
N HIS A 175 0.95 20.98 19.90
CA HIS A 175 0.98 22.44 19.79
C HIS A 175 -0.08 23.14 20.64
N ASP A 176 -0.80 22.41 21.50
CA ASP A 176 -1.92 22.91 22.31
C ASP A 176 -3.00 23.59 21.45
N ARG A 177 -3.32 22.98 20.30
CA ARG A 177 -4.32 23.43 19.33
C ARG A 177 -5.25 22.30 18.91
N GLU A 178 -6.46 22.63 18.53
CA GLU A 178 -7.42 21.67 17.98
C GLU A 178 -7.61 21.90 16.48
N TYR A 179 -7.04 21.00 15.66
CA TYR A 179 -7.27 21.05 14.22
C TYR A 179 -8.48 20.23 13.82
N LYS A 180 -9.35 20.83 13.00
CA LYS A 180 -10.45 20.14 12.34
C LYS A 180 -10.00 19.66 10.96
N VAL A 181 -10.42 18.45 10.58
CA VAL A 181 -10.22 17.93 9.22
C VAL A 181 -11.57 17.80 8.54
N VAL A 182 -11.66 18.38 7.34
CA VAL A 182 -12.81 18.26 6.44
C VAL A 182 -12.32 17.61 5.16
N PHE A 183 -12.89 16.45 4.82
CA PHE A 183 -12.64 15.82 3.54
C PHE A 183 -13.59 16.40 2.51
N VAL A 184 -13.02 16.98 1.45
CA VAL A 184 -13.78 17.49 0.31
C VAL A 184 -13.75 16.46 -0.82
N GLU A 185 -14.86 16.34 -1.54
CA GLU A 185 -14.96 15.49 -2.74
C GLU A 185 -14.59 16.27 -4.00
#